data_AF-A0A4U7KSD2-F1
#
_entry.id   AF-A0A4U7KSD2-F1
#
_cell.length_a   1.000
_cell.length_b   1.000
_cell.length_c   1.000
_cell.angle_alpha   90.00
_cell.angle_beta   90.00
_cell.angle_gamma   90.00
#
_symmetry.space_group_name_H-M   'P 1'
#
loop_
_entity.id
_entity.type
_entity.pdbx_description
1 polymer ?
#
loop_
_entity_poly.entity_id
_entity_poly.type
_entity_poly.pdbx_seq_one_letter_code
_entity_poly.pdbx_strand_id
1 'polypeptide(L)'
;MMLAKPFGALLVALLSVGLPSSVDAVTIQKPGLTQSATSKTRADQIKAAYRTSYEAYLKYALPHDALLPLSNGFEDTFGGWGATVIDSLSTSFLMGHKDLYDQGAERRSRS
;
A
#
# COMPACT_ATOMS: atom_id res chain seq x y z
N MET A 1 -53.94 -20.65 27.78
CA MET A 1 -52.74 -21.45 28.10
C MET A 1 -51.65 -21.08 27.10
N MET A 2 -50.58 -20.45 27.60
CA MET A 2 -49.24 -20.29 27.01
C MET A 2 -49.13 -19.48 25.69
N LEU A 3 -48.96 -18.15 25.75
CA LEU A 3 -47.73 -17.38 26.06
C LEU A 3 -46.76 -17.32 24.85
N ALA A 4 -46.98 -16.31 23.99
CA ALA A 4 -46.02 -15.84 23.01
C ALA A 4 -44.76 -15.31 23.72
N LYS A 5 -43.59 -15.79 23.33
CA LYS A 5 -42.29 -15.24 23.76
C LYS A 5 -41.67 -14.45 22.61
N PRO A 6 -41.30 -13.17 22.80
CA PRO A 6 -40.72 -12.34 21.76
C PRO A 6 -39.26 -12.73 21.52
N PHE A 7 -38.97 -13.31 20.37
CA PHE A 7 -37.60 -13.65 19.92
C PHE A 7 -36.76 -12.42 19.51
N GLY A 8 -37.24 -11.19 19.75
CA GLY A 8 -36.59 -9.95 19.32
C GLY A 8 -35.59 -9.34 20.31
N ALA A 9 -35.44 -9.88 21.52
CA ALA A 9 -34.65 -9.22 22.57
C ALA A 9 -33.17 -9.64 22.62
N LEU A 10 -32.72 -10.62 21.83
CA LEU A 10 -31.35 -11.14 21.94
C LEU A 10 -30.34 -10.39 21.05
N LEU A 11 -30.78 -9.68 20.01
CA LEU A 11 -29.87 -9.03 19.05
C LEU A 11 -29.40 -7.63 19.49
N VAL A 12 -30.05 -7.01 20.48
CA VAL A 12 -29.65 -5.70 21.03
C VAL A 12 -28.55 -5.85 22.09
N ALA A 13 -28.42 -7.01 22.75
CA ALA A 13 -27.42 -7.25 23.78
C ALA A 13 -25.99 -7.44 23.25
N LEU A 14 -25.82 -7.67 21.94
CA LEU A 14 -24.50 -7.81 21.30
C LEU A 14 -23.89 -6.47 20.85
N LEU A 15 -24.64 -5.36 20.94
CA LEU A 15 -24.17 -4.03 20.53
C LEU A 15 -23.59 -3.18 21.68
N SER A 16 -23.54 -3.72 22.90
CA SER A 16 -23.10 -3.01 24.11
C SER A 16 -21.82 -3.58 24.74
N VAL A 17 -21.05 -4.39 24.02
CA VAL A 17 -19.66 -4.67 24.43
C VAL A 17 -18.87 -3.39 24.19
N GLY A 18 -18.70 -2.60 25.26
CA GLY A 18 -17.97 -1.34 25.24
C GLY A 18 -16.61 -1.51 24.57
N LEU A 19 -16.39 -0.73 23.53
CA LEU A 19 -15.06 -0.56 22.96
C LEU A 19 -14.16 0.01 24.07
N PRO A 20 -13.06 -0.66 24.46
CA PRO A 20 -12.09 -0.05 25.36
C PRO A 20 -11.63 1.28 24.72
N SER A 21 -12.00 2.39 25.36
CA SER A 21 -11.89 3.75 24.82
C SER A 21 -10.53 4.38 25.09
N SER A 22 -9.46 3.60 24.98
CA SER A 22 -8.10 4.10 25.18
C SER A 22 -7.10 3.14 24.54
N VAL A 23 -6.93 3.26 23.23
CA VAL A 23 -5.66 2.90 22.60
C VAL A 23 -4.71 4.02 22.97
N ASP A 24 -3.89 3.81 23.99
CA ASP A 24 -2.76 4.71 24.25
C ASP A 24 -1.86 4.64 23.01
N ALA A 25 -1.87 5.72 22.23
CA ALA A 25 -0.97 5.85 21.10
C ALA A 25 0.45 5.95 21.64
N VAL A 26 1.13 4.80 21.72
CA VAL A 26 2.56 4.77 22.04
C VAL A 26 3.27 5.57 20.97
N THR A 27 3.99 6.60 21.39
CA THR A 27 4.80 7.41 20.48
C THR A 27 6.00 6.58 20.06
N ILE A 28 5.90 5.94 18.88
CA ILE A 28 6.98 5.12 18.29
C ILE A 28 8.14 5.99 17.80
N GLN A 29 7.85 7.20 17.33
CA GLN A 29 8.87 8.12 16.85
C GLN A 29 9.47 8.96 17.97
N LYS A 30 10.80 9.03 18.03
CA LYS A 30 11.51 9.92 18.96
C LYS A 30 10.98 11.36 18.84
N PRO A 31 10.58 12.01 19.95
CA PRO A 31 10.14 13.41 19.89
C PRO A 31 11.30 14.33 19.47
N GLY A 32 10.97 15.39 18.73
CA GLY A 32 11.95 16.40 18.29
C GLY A 32 12.81 15.99 17.10
N LEU A 33 12.42 14.98 16.31
CA LEU A 33 13.08 14.67 15.05
C LEU A 33 12.94 15.85 14.07
N THR A 34 14.06 16.41 13.66
CA THR A 34 14.14 17.42 12.61
C THR A 34 14.81 16.82 11.37
N GLN A 35 14.36 17.25 10.19
CA GLN A 35 15.04 16.87 8.96
C GLN A 35 16.38 17.61 8.84
N SER A 36 17.40 16.91 8.35
CA SER A 36 18.68 17.55 8.03
C SER A 36 18.51 18.52 6.86
N ALA A 37 19.42 19.49 6.74
CA ALA A 37 19.46 20.40 5.58
C ALA A 37 19.52 19.64 4.22
N THR A 38 20.07 18.43 4.20
CA THR A 38 20.20 17.60 2.99
C THR A 38 19.00 16.69 2.72
N SER A 39 18.04 16.60 3.64
CA SER A 39 16.95 15.62 3.56
C SER A 39 16.06 15.83 2.32
N LYS A 40 15.82 17.10 1.94
CA LYS A 40 15.05 17.42 0.74
C LYS A 40 15.77 16.95 -0.53
N THR A 41 17.06 17.28 -0.68
CA THR A 41 17.86 16.85 -1.83
C THR A 41 17.91 15.33 -1.95
N ARG A 42 18.08 14.62 -0.82
CA ARG A 42 18.05 13.15 -0.80
C ARG A 42 16.69 12.59 -1.20
N ALA A 43 15.61 13.20 -0.72
CA ALA A 43 14.26 12.80 -1.12
C ALA A 43 14.06 12.96 -2.64
N ASP A 44 14.52 14.06 -3.22
CA ASP A 44 14.42 14.30 -4.66
C ASP A 44 15.26 13.28 -5.46
N GLN A 45 16.45 12.90 -4.97
CA GLN A 45 17.27 11.82 -5.56
C GLN A 45 16.58 10.45 -5.49
N ILE A 46 15.95 10.12 -4.35
CA ILE A 46 15.20 8.86 -4.18
C ILE A 46 14.00 8.82 -5.13
N LYS A 47 13.27 9.93 -5.27
CA LYS A 47 12.15 10.04 -6.22
C LYS A 47 12.59 9.80 -7.65
N ALA A 48 13.76 10.32 -8.05
CA ALA A 48 14.31 10.11 -9.38
C ALA A 48 14.71 8.63 -9.60
N ALA A 49 15.40 8.02 -8.65
CA ALA A 49 15.77 6.60 -8.72
C ALA A 49 14.55 5.69 -8.80
N TYR A 50 13.52 5.96 -7.99
CA TYR A 50 12.25 5.24 -8.01
C TYR A 50 11.60 5.30 -9.39
N ARG A 51 11.50 6.50 -9.97
CA ARG A 51 10.89 6.70 -11.29
C ARG A 51 11.59 5.86 -12.36
N THR A 52 12.91 5.93 -12.43
CA THR A 52 13.71 5.15 -13.39
C THR A 52 13.45 3.65 -13.25
N SER A 53 13.47 3.14 -12.02
CA SER A 53 13.26 1.71 -11.75
C SER A 53 11.84 1.26 -12.08
N TYR A 54 10.83 2.06 -11.71
CA TYR A 54 9.44 1.69 -11.92
C TYR A 54 9.01 1.82 -13.39
N GLU A 55 9.49 2.83 -14.12
CA GLU A 55 9.30 2.91 -15.57
C GLU A 55 9.93 1.71 -16.30
N ALA A 56 11.13 1.28 -15.88
CA ALA A 56 11.76 0.07 -16.43
C ALA A 56 10.93 -1.19 -16.14
N TYR A 57 10.41 -1.35 -14.91
CA TYR A 57 9.52 -2.45 -14.56
C TYR A 57 8.25 -2.44 -15.42
N LEU A 58 7.57 -1.28 -15.51
CA LEU A 58 6.38 -1.11 -16.33
C LEU A 58 6.69 -1.46 -17.80
N LYS A 59 7.88 -1.16 -18.31
CA LYS A 59 8.24 -1.45 -19.70
C LYS A 59 8.55 -2.93 -19.96
N TYR A 60 9.34 -3.56 -19.10
CA TYR A 60 9.98 -4.85 -19.41
C TYR A 60 9.41 -6.03 -18.63
N ALA A 61 8.79 -5.80 -17.48
CA ALA A 61 8.39 -6.87 -16.58
C ALA A 61 6.89 -6.93 -16.30
N LEU A 62 6.12 -5.83 -16.38
CA LEU A 62 4.66 -5.91 -16.19
C LEU A 62 4.03 -6.87 -17.23
N PRO A 63 3.17 -7.85 -16.83
CA PRO A 63 2.52 -8.00 -15.53
C PRO A 63 3.19 -8.94 -14.51
N HIS A 64 4.42 -9.37 -14.77
CA HIS A 64 5.20 -10.25 -13.90
C HIS A 64 5.58 -9.61 -12.56
N ASP A 65 6.02 -10.44 -11.61
CA ASP A 65 6.25 -10.01 -10.24
C ASP A 65 7.44 -9.07 -10.09
N ALA A 66 8.56 -9.34 -10.76
CA ALA A 66 9.80 -8.59 -10.61
C ALA A 66 10.53 -8.39 -11.95
N LEU A 67 11.28 -7.29 -12.03
CA LEU A 67 12.20 -6.98 -13.13
C LEU A 67 13.58 -7.58 -12.86
N LEU A 68 14.19 -8.19 -13.88
CA LEU A 68 15.62 -8.51 -13.92
C LEU A 68 16.37 -7.39 -14.65
N PRO A 69 16.98 -6.41 -13.95
CA PRO A 69 17.39 -5.13 -14.54
C PRO A 69 18.57 -5.23 -15.52
N LEU A 70 19.39 -6.28 -15.44
CA LEU A 70 20.53 -6.47 -16.33
C LEU A 70 20.13 -7.10 -17.66
N SER A 71 19.12 -7.98 -17.65
CA SER A 71 18.66 -8.71 -18.84
C SER A 71 17.38 -8.13 -19.45
N ASN A 72 16.72 -7.18 -18.77
CA ASN A 72 15.35 -6.76 -19.04
C ASN A 72 14.36 -7.95 -19.08
N GLY A 73 14.69 -9.03 -18.38
CA GLY A 73 13.78 -10.16 -18.15
C GLY A 73 12.89 -9.92 -16.94
N PHE A 74 12.20 -10.96 -16.53
CA PHE A 74 11.34 -10.95 -15.35
C PHE A 74 11.48 -12.25 -14.54
N GLU A 75 10.99 -12.23 -13.32
CA GLU A 75 10.89 -13.40 -12.44
C GLU A 75 9.58 -13.35 -11.64
N ASP A 76 8.91 -14.49 -11.52
CA ASP A 76 7.60 -14.65 -10.86
C ASP A 76 7.72 -15.39 -9.53
N THR A 77 8.48 -14.81 -8.59
CA THR A 77 8.72 -15.40 -7.27
C THR A 77 7.47 -15.44 -6.37
N PHE A 78 6.42 -14.69 -6.71
CA PHE A 78 5.15 -14.60 -5.98
C PHE A 78 3.97 -15.19 -6.76
N GLY A 79 4.24 -16.02 -7.77
CA GLY A 79 3.20 -16.70 -8.55
C GLY A 79 2.63 -15.87 -9.70
N GLY A 80 3.32 -14.82 -10.13
CA GLY A 80 2.96 -14.02 -11.31
C GLY A 80 1.75 -13.11 -11.08
N TRP A 81 1.60 -12.60 -9.86
CA TRP A 81 0.48 -11.74 -9.47
C TRP A 81 0.73 -10.26 -9.78
N GLY A 82 1.93 -9.92 -10.23
CA GLY A 82 2.37 -8.55 -10.43
C GLY A 82 2.74 -7.89 -9.10
N ALA A 83 3.49 -8.59 -8.25
CA ALA A 83 3.86 -8.10 -6.92
C ALA A 83 4.39 -6.65 -6.95
N THR A 84 5.32 -6.34 -7.87
CA THR A 84 5.91 -4.99 -7.96
C THR A 84 4.90 -3.91 -8.35
N VAL A 85 3.94 -4.16 -9.27
CA VAL A 85 2.96 -3.12 -9.64
C VAL A 85 2.08 -2.76 -8.45
N ILE A 86 1.61 -3.75 -7.68
CA ILE A 86 0.73 -3.54 -6.53
C ILE A 86 1.45 -2.78 -5.42
N ASP A 87 2.67 -3.20 -5.06
CA ASP A 87 3.48 -2.55 -4.02
C ASP A 87 3.87 -1.10 -4.39
N SER A 88 4.11 -0.88 -5.69
CA SER A 88 4.53 0.42 -6.21
C SER A 88 3.44 1.49 -6.21
N LEU A 89 2.15 1.14 -6.27
CA LEU A 89 1.06 2.14 -6.36
C LEU A 89 1.10 3.14 -5.18
N SER A 90 1.11 2.62 -3.95
CA SER A 90 1.11 3.49 -2.76
C SER A 90 2.36 4.37 -2.69
N THR A 91 3.51 3.82 -3.07
CA THR A 91 4.80 4.52 -3.09
C THR A 91 4.81 5.62 -4.15
N SER A 92 4.33 5.36 -5.36
CA SER A 92 4.18 6.35 -6.43
C SER A 92 3.32 7.54 -5.96
N PHE A 93 2.18 7.25 -5.33
CA PHE A 93 1.28 8.28 -4.82
C PHE A 93 1.94 9.12 -3.72
N LEU A 94 2.59 8.47 -2.74
CA LEU A 94 3.30 9.13 -1.64
C LEU A 94 4.43 10.05 -2.14
N MET A 95 5.17 9.61 -3.17
CA MET A 95 6.27 10.37 -3.74
C MET A 95 5.82 11.53 -4.64
N GLY A 96 4.54 11.57 -5.04
CA GLY A 96 3.97 12.58 -5.93
C GLY A 96 4.01 12.21 -7.42
N HIS A 97 4.37 10.97 -7.76
CA HIS A 97 4.39 10.45 -9.13
C HIS A 97 3.00 9.95 -9.55
N LYS A 98 2.02 10.87 -9.64
CA LYS A 98 0.62 10.52 -9.98
C LYS A 98 0.48 9.86 -11.34
N ASP A 99 1.30 10.27 -12.31
CA ASP A 99 1.34 9.67 -13.63
C ASP A 99 1.73 8.18 -13.60
N LEU A 100 2.68 7.81 -12.74
CA LEU A 100 3.10 6.41 -12.56
C LEU A 100 2.06 5.59 -11.81
N TYR A 101 1.35 6.22 -10.85
CA TYR A 101 0.22 5.61 -10.17
C TYR A 101 -0.88 5.25 -11.17
N ASP A 102 -1.32 6.21 -11.98
CA ASP A 102 -2.40 6.02 -12.95
C ASP A 102 -2.01 4.96 -13.98
N GLN A 103 -0.79 5.04 -14.53
CA GLN A 103 -0.28 4.04 -15.49
C GLN A 103 -0.22 2.63 -14.88
N GLY A 104 0.27 2.48 -13.65
CA GLY A 104 0.34 1.19 -12.98
C GLY A 104 -1.04 0.59 -12.73
N ALA A 105 -1.95 1.41 -12.19
CA ALA A 105 -3.32 0.99 -11.89
C ALA A 105 -4.09 0.61 -13.16
N GLU A 106 -3.99 1.44 -14.20
CA GLU A 106 -4.64 1.18 -15.48
C GLU A 106 -4.10 -0.08 -16.14
N ARG A 107 -2.78 -0.23 -16.25
CA ARG A 107 -2.19 -1.38 -16.93
C ARG A 107 -2.43 -2.67 -16.17
N ARG A 108 -2.43 -2.63 -14.83
CA ARG A 108 -2.84 -3.78 -14.02
C ARG A 108 -4.30 -4.13 -14.26
N SER A 109 -5.21 -3.17 -14.38
CA SER A 109 -6.62 -3.48 -14.65
C SER A 109 -6.88 -4.18 -15.99
N ARG A 110 -5.93 -4.07 -16.95
CA ARG A 110 -6.06 -4.60 -18.32
C ARG A 110 -5.36 -5.94 -18.57
N SER A 111 -4.52 -6.40 -17.65
CA SER A 111 -3.74 -7.66 -17.75
C SER A 111 -4.39 -8.79 -16.98
#